data_AF-A0A166GCE7-F1
#
_entry.id   AF-A0A166GCE7-F1
#
_cell.length_a   1.000
_cell.length_b   1.000
_cell.length_c   1.000
_cell.angle_alpha   90.00
_cell.angle_beta   90.00
_cell.angle_gamma   90.00
#
_symmetry.space_group_name_H-M   'P 1'
#
loop_
_entity.id
_entity.type
_entity.pdbx_description
1 polymer ?
#
loop_
_entity_poly.entity_id
_entity_poly.type
_entity_poly.pdbx_seq_one_letter_code
_entity_poly.pdbx_strand_id
1 'polypeptide(L)'
;MGQGQGFENISGTHYPLVYPHNILNLVLDFLAHIIPSLPPTFHVPDDFELSDVLETFVRNKRLPQNWRKHSDTIIFYLDHGAFNRLEDFDDVLKFCNLCTTDSQRMKRWSGARRTCSNTRLRAEFYLKEIETRAARDRDLLGPTAGLPADEDDSSPPHVGQQRHRILSRIMRVIWPWSSDDRPEPPPVERDVELGSIAMNSPVESM
;
A
#
# COMPACT_ATOMS: atom_id res chain seq x y z
N MET A 1 2.43 4.73 54.88
CA MET A 1 3.10 3.43 54.63
C MET A 1 2.21 2.67 53.66
N GLY A 2 2.42 2.61 52.35
CA GLY A 2 3.68 2.54 51.60
C GLY A 2 3.79 1.15 50.97
N GLN A 3 2.86 0.79 50.08
CA GLN A 3 2.94 -0.37 49.20
C GLN A 3 2.56 0.18 47.82
N GLY A 4 3.38 0.15 46.77
CA GLY A 4 4.29 -0.89 46.33
C GLY A 4 3.99 -0.98 44.84
N GLN A 5 4.63 -0.14 44.05
CA GLN A 5 4.40 0.01 42.61
C GLN A 5 4.70 -1.30 41.88
N GLY A 6 3.66 -1.95 41.35
CA GLY A 6 3.81 -2.94 40.29
C GLY A 6 3.91 -2.21 38.96
N PHE A 7 5.14 -2.03 38.46
CA PHE A 7 5.35 -1.69 37.06
C PHE A 7 5.09 -2.94 36.24
N GLU A 8 3.87 -3.09 35.75
CA GLU A 8 3.59 -4.08 34.70
C GLU A 8 4.33 -3.65 33.44
N ASN A 9 5.30 -4.49 33.07
CA ASN A 9 6.05 -4.45 31.84
C ASN A 9 5.07 -4.37 30.65
N ILE A 10 4.94 -3.19 30.05
CA ILE A 10 4.30 -3.04 28.74
C ILE A 10 5.34 -3.49 27.72
N SER A 11 5.47 -4.80 27.55
CA SER A 11 6.13 -5.40 26.41
C SER A 11 5.50 -4.80 25.16
N GLY A 12 6.33 -4.08 24.40
CA GLY A 12 5.95 -3.45 23.13
C GLY A 12 5.43 -4.51 22.17
N THR A 13 4.12 -4.65 22.13
CA THR A 13 3.43 -5.40 21.09
C THR A 13 3.60 -4.62 19.80
N HIS A 14 4.60 -5.05 19.03
CA HIS A 14 4.78 -4.69 17.63
C HIS A 14 3.56 -5.20 16.86
N TYR A 15 2.46 -4.46 16.90
CA TYR A 15 1.33 -4.70 16.02
C TYR A 15 1.82 -4.42 14.60
N PRO A 16 1.75 -5.40 13.67
CA PRO A 16 1.88 -5.09 12.26
C PRO A 16 0.83 -4.03 11.98
N LEU A 17 1.24 -2.85 11.53
CA LEU A 17 0.32 -1.84 11.05
C LEU A 17 -0.34 -2.41 9.80
N VAL A 18 -1.42 -3.17 9.99
CA VAL A 18 -2.33 -3.54 8.92
C VAL A 18 -3.01 -2.23 8.54
N TYR A 19 -2.36 -1.47 7.66
CA TYR A 19 -2.91 -0.23 7.16
C TYR A 19 -4.28 -0.53 6.56
N PRO A 20 -5.29 0.29 6.87
CA PRO A 20 -6.60 0.04 6.34
C PRO A 20 -6.53 0.17 4.80
N HIS A 21 -7.15 -0.79 4.11
CA HIS A 21 -7.08 -0.98 2.65
C HIS A 21 -7.40 0.31 1.85
N ASN A 22 -8.16 1.24 2.43
CA ASN A 22 -8.46 2.54 1.85
C ASN A 22 -7.21 3.43 1.71
N ILE A 23 -6.31 3.44 2.70
CA ILE A 23 -5.10 4.27 2.66
C ILE A 23 -4.13 3.77 1.59
N LEU A 24 -3.93 2.46 1.49
CA LEU A 24 -3.12 1.87 0.43
C LEU A 24 -3.62 2.26 -0.96
N ASN A 25 -4.93 2.17 -1.19
CA ASN A 25 -5.53 2.55 -2.47
C ASN A 25 -5.28 4.04 -2.78
N LEU A 26 -5.42 4.93 -1.79
CA LEU A 26 -5.17 6.36 -1.97
C LEU A 26 -3.70 6.64 -2.31
N VAL A 27 -2.77 5.99 -1.60
CA VAL A 27 -1.33 6.13 -1.88
C VAL A 27 -1.02 5.67 -3.30
N LEU A 28 -1.49 4.47 -3.70
CA LEU A 28 -1.24 3.96 -5.05
C LEU A 28 -1.94 4.77 -6.13
N ASP A 29 -3.12 5.32 -5.86
CA ASP A 29 -3.83 6.20 -6.79
C ASP A 29 -3.11 7.53 -6.98
N PHE A 30 -2.61 8.11 -5.89
CA PHE A 30 -1.76 9.31 -5.94
C PHE A 30 -0.47 9.04 -6.72
N LEU A 31 0.23 7.95 -6.38
CA LEU A 31 1.46 7.55 -7.06
C LEU A 31 1.23 7.28 -8.54
N ALA A 32 0.10 6.67 -8.92
CA ALA A 32 -0.27 6.47 -10.32
C ALA A 32 -0.53 7.78 -11.04
N HIS A 33 -1.18 8.73 -10.36
CA HIS A 33 -1.55 10.02 -10.92
C HIS A 33 -0.33 10.90 -11.23
N ILE A 34 0.74 10.80 -10.45
CA ILE A 34 1.96 11.59 -10.67
C ILE A 34 2.85 11.05 -11.79
N ILE A 35 2.78 9.75 -12.12
CA ILE A 35 3.65 9.09 -13.12
C ILE A 35 3.72 9.87 -14.45
N PRO A 36 2.62 10.31 -15.08
CA PRO A 36 2.67 11.01 -16.35
C PRO A 36 3.40 12.36 -16.31
N SER A 37 3.61 12.93 -15.12
CA SER A 37 4.29 14.21 -14.92
C SER A 37 5.77 14.05 -14.57
N LEU A 38 6.26 12.81 -14.43
CA LEU A 38 7.66 12.54 -14.09
C LEU A 38 8.57 12.68 -15.32
N PRO A 39 9.81 13.16 -15.13
CA PRO A 39 10.77 13.23 -16.23
C PRO A 39 11.16 11.81 -16.70
N PRO A 40 11.56 11.63 -17.97
CA PRO A 40 12.00 10.32 -18.49
C PRO A 40 13.21 9.71 -17.74
N THR A 41 14.01 10.55 -17.09
CA THR A 41 15.19 10.16 -16.31
C THR A 41 14.87 10.03 -14.81
N PHE A 42 13.59 9.94 -14.45
CA PHE A 42 13.18 9.85 -13.06
C PHE A 42 13.81 8.65 -12.37
N HIS A 43 14.24 8.86 -11.14
CA HIS A 43 14.56 7.79 -10.20
C HIS A 43 13.96 8.17 -8.86
N VAL A 44 13.53 7.15 -8.11
CA VAL A 44 12.99 7.39 -6.78
C VAL A 44 14.05 8.01 -5.85
N PRO A 45 13.71 8.95 -4.95
CA PRO A 45 14.64 9.52 -3.96
C PRO A 45 15.18 8.48 -2.97
N ASP A 46 16.38 8.63 -2.41
CA ASP A 46 17.04 7.61 -1.57
C ASP A 46 16.25 7.10 -0.37
N ASP A 47 15.37 7.93 0.18
CA ASP A 47 14.48 7.58 1.29
C ASP A 47 13.10 7.03 0.84
N PHE A 48 12.92 6.76 -0.45
CA PHE A 48 11.71 6.14 -0.97
C PHE A 48 11.80 4.61 -0.92
N GLU A 49 10.90 4.00 -0.16
CA GLU A 49 10.81 2.56 0.05
C GLU A 49 9.39 2.06 -0.18
N LEU A 50 9.25 0.87 -0.79
CA LEU A 50 7.96 0.26 -1.10
C LEU A 50 7.58 -0.90 -0.17
N SER A 51 8.39 -1.25 0.82
CA SER A 51 8.19 -2.43 1.67
C SER A 51 6.80 -2.47 2.30
N ASP A 52 6.38 -1.42 3.00
CA ASP A 52 5.04 -1.34 3.62
C ASP A 52 3.90 -1.40 2.59
N VAL A 53 4.11 -0.78 1.41
CA VAL A 53 3.15 -0.79 0.30
C VAL A 53 2.99 -2.20 -0.24
N LEU A 54 4.09 -2.92 -0.44
CA LEU A 54 4.12 -4.29 -0.92
C LEU A 54 3.49 -5.25 0.10
N GLU A 55 3.89 -5.18 1.36
CA GLU A 55 3.34 -5.99 2.47
C GLU A 55 1.81 -5.85 2.52
N THR A 56 1.33 -4.60 2.50
CA THR A 56 -0.11 -4.31 2.57
C THR A 56 -0.82 -4.75 1.29
N PHE A 57 -0.20 -4.57 0.12
CA PHE A 57 -0.80 -4.91 -1.17
C PHE A 57 -0.97 -6.43 -1.34
N VAL A 58 0.04 -7.23 -0.98
CA VAL A 58 -0.02 -8.70 -1.13
C VAL A 58 -0.99 -9.36 -0.16
N ARG A 59 -1.22 -8.76 1.02
CA ARG A 59 -2.18 -9.25 2.02
C ARG A 59 -3.62 -8.93 1.68
N ASN A 60 -3.86 -7.89 0.88
CA ASN A 60 -5.20 -7.41 0.58
C ASN A 60 -5.87 -8.16 -0.58
N LYS A 61 -7.21 -8.14 -0.57
CA LYS A 61 -8.01 -8.78 -1.64
C LYS A 61 -7.82 -8.01 -2.94
N ARG A 62 -7.39 -8.71 -4.00
CA ARG A 62 -7.30 -8.17 -5.36
C ARG A 62 -8.66 -7.70 -5.89
N LEU A 63 -8.81 -6.40 -6.08
CA LEU A 63 -10.04 -5.81 -6.61
C LEU A 63 -9.92 -5.55 -8.13
N PRO A 64 -10.87 -6.02 -8.97
CA PRO A 64 -10.77 -5.90 -10.42
C PRO A 64 -10.60 -4.47 -10.93
N GLN A 65 -11.19 -3.51 -10.22
CA GLN A 65 -11.22 -2.09 -10.58
C GLN A 65 -9.85 -1.41 -10.42
N ASN A 66 -9.04 -1.86 -9.46
CA ASN A 66 -7.78 -1.20 -9.13
C ASN A 66 -6.55 -2.07 -9.44
N TRP A 67 -6.73 -3.38 -9.57
CA TRP A 67 -5.64 -4.35 -9.72
C TRP A 67 -4.62 -3.94 -10.77
N ARG A 68 -5.05 -3.76 -12.04
CA ARG A 68 -4.15 -3.40 -13.13
C ARG A 68 -3.41 -2.10 -12.84
N LYS A 69 -4.15 -1.03 -12.51
CA LYS A 69 -3.57 0.29 -12.24
C LYS A 69 -2.51 0.21 -11.13
N HIS A 70 -2.83 -0.46 -10.04
CA HIS A 70 -1.94 -0.59 -8.88
C HIS A 70 -0.73 -1.47 -9.16
N SER A 71 -0.91 -2.62 -9.82
CA SER A 71 0.23 -3.47 -10.20
C SER A 71 1.17 -2.76 -11.17
N ASP A 72 0.62 -2.02 -12.14
CA ASP A 72 1.41 -1.26 -13.11
C ASP A 72 2.18 -0.12 -12.42
N THR A 73 1.55 0.53 -11.43
CA THR A 73 2.18 1.56 -10.61
C THR A 73 3.34 0.99 -9.80
N ILE A 74 3.14 -0.14 -9.10
CA ILE A 74 4.22 -0.76 -8.31
C ILE A 74 5.40 -1.15 -9.20
N ILE A 75 5.15 -1.79 -10.36
CA ILE A 75 6.21 -2.12 -11.32
C ILE A 75 6.95 -0.87 -11.79
N PHE A 76 6.24 0.23 -12.08
CA PHE A 76 6.89 1.48 -12.47
C PHE A 76 7.91 1.91 -11.41
N TYR A 77 7.55 2.00 -10.14
CA TYR A 77 8.50 2.45 -9.11
C TYR A 77 9.64 1.45 -8.87
N LEU A 78 9.39 0.15 -9.01
CA LEU A 78 10.45 -0.86 -8.99
C LEU A 78 11.47 -0.64 -10.12
N ASP A 79 10.99 -0.33 -11.34
CA ASP A 79 11.83 -0.07 -12.52
C ASP A 79 12.68 1.20 -12.36
N HIS A 80 12.22 2.14 -11.53
CA HIS A 80 12.88 3.44 -11.33
C HIS A 80 13.73 3.48 -10.04
N GLY A 81 14.10 2.31 -9.51
CA GLY A 81 15.12 2.17 -8.47
C GLY A 81 14.61 1.66 -7.12
N ALA A 82 13.29 1.57 -6.91
CA ALA A 82 12.76 1.13 -5.61
C ALA A 82 13.12 -0.32 -5.29
N PHE A 83 13.29 -1.17 -6.32
CA PHE A 83 13.70 -2.56 -6.13
C PHE A 83 15.08 -2.70 -5.47
N ASN A 84 16.02 -1.81 -5.79
CA ASN A 84 17.38 -1.86 -5.25
C ASN A 84 17.46 -1.40 -3.79
N ARG A 85 16.37 -0.87 -3.23
CA ARG A 85 16.29 -0.38 -1.86
C ARG A 85 15.51 -1.30 -0.92
N LEU A 86 14.97 -2.40 -1.45
CA LEU A 86 14.27 -3.37 -0.61
C LEU A 86 15.29 -4.08 0.28
N GLU A 87 15.05 -4.06 1.58
CA GLU A 87 15.83 -4.83 2.57
C GLU A 87 15.48 -6.32 2.55
N ASP A 88 14.25 -6.65 2.18
CA ASP A 88 13.69 -8.00 2.12
C ASP A 88 12.96 -8.20 0.79
N PHE A 89 13.12 -9.39 0.21
CA PHE A 89 12.52 -9.77 -1.07
C PHE A 89 11.20 -10.55 -0.93
N ASP A 90 10.77 -10.94 0.27
CA ASP A 90 9.60 -11.80 0.45
C ASP A 90 8.31 -11.21 -0.14
N ASP A 91 8.03 -9.94 0.14
CA ASP A 91 6.78 -9.33 -0.31
C ASP A 91 6.81 -8.93 -1.79
N VAL A 92 7.98 -8.55 -2.33
CA VAL A 92 8.12 -8.36 -3.78
C VAL A 92 8.03 -9.69 -4.53
N LEU A 93 8.54 -10.80 -3.97
CA LEU A 93 8.40 -12.13 -4.53
C LEU A 93 6.93 -12.56 -4.59
N LYS A 94 6.17 -12.36 -3.50
CA LYS A 94 4.72 -12.61 -3.47
C LYS A 94 4.00 -11.74 -4.49
N PHE A 95 4.32 -10.45 -4.55
CA PHE A 95 3.73 -9.51 -5.51
C PHE A 95 3.97 -9.96 -6.96
N CYS A 96 5.20 -10.29 -7.32
CA CYS A 96 5.55 -10.73 -8.67
C CYS A 96 4.81 -12.02 -9.04
N ASN A 97 4.72 -13.00 -8.13
CA ASN A 97 3.93 -14.21 -8.34
C ASN A 97 2.44 -13.92 -8.59
N LEU A 98 1.86 -12.94 -7.89
CA LEU A 98 0.48 -12.50 -8.13
C LEU A 98 0.31 -11.84 -9.51
N CYS A 99 1.35 -11.17 -10.02
CA CYS A 99 1.34 -10.54 -11.35
C CYS A 99 1.46 -11.57 -12.48
N THR A 100 2.23 -12.64 -12.28
CA THR A 100 2.43 -13.70 -13.28
C THR A 100 1.30 -14.71 -13.30
N THR A 101 0.63 -14.94 -12.17
CA THR A 101 -0.39 -15.99 -12.03
C THR A 101 -1.81 -15.43 -11.91
N ASP A 102 -2.60 -15.58 -12.98
CA ASP A 102 -4.03 -15.28 -12.95
C ASP A 102 -4.76 -16.28 -12.02
N SER A 103 -5.30 -15.78 -10.90
CA SER A 103 -6.17 -16.60 -10.05
C SER A 103 -7.46 -16.98 -10.76
N GLN A 104 -8.14 -18.03 -10.27
CA GLN A 104 -9.44 -18.45 -10.82
C GLN A 104 -10.47 -17.31 -10.83
N ARG A 105 -10.44 -16.42 -9.83
CA ARG A 105 -11.29 -15.23 -9.81
C ARG A 105 -10.91 -14.23 -10.91
N MET A 106 -9.62 -14.02 -11.14
CA MET A 106 -9.11 -13.11 -12.17
C MET A 106 -9.39 -13.59 -13.59
N LYS A 107 -9.42 -14.91 -13.82
CA LYS A 107 -9.80 -15.49 -15.12
C LYS A 107 -11.22 -15.10 -15.56
N ARG A 108 -12.10 -14.73 -14.62
CA ARG A 108 -13.45 -14.22 -14.90
C ARG A 108 -13.49 -12.72 -15.20
N TRP A 109 -12.39 -12.00 -15.03
CA TRP A 109 -12.32 -10.56 -15.29
C TRP A 109 -12.10 -10.30 -16.77
N SER A 110 -12.56 -9.14 -17.24
CA SER A 110 -12.20 -8.66 -18.58
C SER A 110 -10.69 -8.46 -18.69
N GLY A 111 -10.14 -8.62 -19.90
CA GLY A 111 -8.71 -8.44 -20.16
C GLY A 111 -8.15 -7.10 -19.68
N ALA A 112 -8.95 -6.02 -19.75
CA ALA A 112 -8.58 -4.70 -19.29
C ALA A 112 -8.37 -4.58 -17.76
N ARG A 113 -8.92 -5.52 -16.98
CA ARG A 113 -8.80 -5.55 -15.50
C ARG A 113 -7.72 -6.51 -15.00
N ARG A 114 -7.22 -7.39 -15.87
CA ARG A 114 -6.14 -8.33 -15.54
C ARG A 114 -4.79 -7.64 -15.64
N THR A 115 -3.76 -8.28 -15.07
CA THR A 115 -2.37 -7.81 -15.19
C THR A 115 -2.04 -7.55 -16.65
N CYS A 116 -1.44 -6.39 -16.96
CA CYS A 116 -1.02 -6.10 -18.33
C CYS A 116 0.23 -6.92 -18.71
N SER A 117 0.47 -7.10 -20.00
CA SER A 117 1.60 -7.93 -20.48
C SER A 117 2.94 -7.37 -20.03
N ASN A 118 3.12 -6.04 -20.03
CA ASN A 118 4.36 -5.41 -19.57
C ASN A 118 4.64 -5.69 -18.09
N THR A 119 3.65 -5.48 -17.23
CA THR A 119 3.73 -5.77 -15.78
C THR A 119 4.05 -7.24 -15.52
N ARG A 120 3.49 -8.16 -16.31
CA ARG A 120 3.83 -9.58 -16.21
C ARG A 120 5.29 -9.85 -16.57
N LEU A 121 5.78 -9.30 -17.69
CA LEU A 121 7.17 -9.45 -18.12
C LEU A 121 8.16 -8.88 -17.09
N ARG A 122 7.87 -7.70 -16.53
CA ARG A 122 8.70 -7.10 -15.48
C ARG A 122 8.67 -7.91 -14.19
N ALA A 123 7.51 -8.46 -13.80
CA ALA A 123 7.43 -9.36 -12.65
C ALA A 123 8.27 -10.64 -12.85
N GLU A 124 8.25 -11.24 -14.04
CA GLU A 124 9.11 -12.39 -14.37
C GLU A 124 10.60 -12.03 -14.31
N PHE A 125 10.97 -10.83 -14.75
CA PHE A 125 12.33 -10.31 -14.60
C PHE A 125 12.74 -10.23 -13.12
N TYR A 126 11.90 -9.66 -12.26
CA TYR A 126 12.21 -9.52 -10.84
C TYR A 126 12.30 -10.87 -10.11
N LEU A 127 11.48 -11.86 -10.47
CA LEU A 127 11.60 -13.21 -9.90
C LEU A 127 13.00 -13.80 -10.16
N LYS A 128 13.49 -13.69 -11.39
CA LYS A 128 14.85 -14.16 -11.76
C LYS A 128 15.95 -13.39 -11.04
N GLU A 129 15.78 -12.07 -10.90
CA GLU A 129 16.74 -11.22 -10.22
C GLU A 129 16.82 -11.57 -8.72
N ILE A 130 15.68 -11.82 -8.07
CA ILE A 130 15.63 -12.26 -6.67
C ILE A 130 16.34 -13.62 -6.50
N GLU A 131 16.05 -14.60 -7.37
CA GLU A 131 16.74 -15.91 -7.36
C GLU A 131 18.25 -15.77 -7.54
N THR A 132 18.67 -14.88 -8.44
CA THR A 132 20.09 -14.61 -8.70
C THR A 132 20.78 -14.02 -7.47
N ARG A 133 20.13 -13.07 -6.77
CA ARG A 133 20.68 -12.49 -5.53
C ARG A 133 20.77 -13.53 -4.41
N ALA A 134 19.72 -14.34 -4.23
CA ALA A 134 19.72 -15.41 -3.25
C ALA A 134 20.81 -16.47 -3.50
N ALA A 135 21.12 -16.77 -4.78
CA ALA A 135 22.23 -17.66 -5.13
C ALA A 135 23.60 -17.06 -4.77
N ARG A 136 23.81 -15.77 -5.05
CA ARG A 136 25.05 -15.07 -4.66
C ARG A 136 25.27 -15.08 -3.16
N ASP A 137 24.23 -14.82 -2.38
CA ASP A 137 24.33 -14.81 -0.91
C ASP A 137 24.69 -16.19 -0.36
N ARG A 138 24.15 -17.27 -0.96
CA ARG A 138 24.51 -18.65 -0.61
C ARG A 138 25.98 -18.96 -0.93
N ASP A 139 26.46 -18.52 -2.09
CA ASP A 139 27.85 -18.75 -2.50
C ASP A 139 28.85 -17.98 -1.60
N LEU A 140 28.49 -16.77 -1.16
CA LEU A 140 29.29 -15.98 -0.21
C LEU A 140 29.37 -16.61 1.19
N LEU A 141 28.33 -17.33 1.61
CA LEU A 141 28.30 -18.02 2.92
C LEU A 141 29.02 -19.38 2.93
N GLY A 142 29.39 -19.92 1.75
CA GLY A 142 30.16 -21.17 1.61
C GLY A 142 29.46 -22.43 2.15
N PRO A 143 30.02 -23.64 1.91
CA PRO A 143 29.62 -24.82 2.67
C PRO A 143 30.09 -24.59 4.11
N THR A 144 29.16 -24.44 5.05
CA THR A 144 29.46 -24.57 6.47
C THR A 144 30.12 -25.93 6.68
N ALA A 145 31.45 -25.93 6.79
CA ALA A 145 32.21 -27.06 7.29
C ALA A 145 31.59 -27.46 8.63
N GLY A 146 31.24 -28.74 8.74
CA GLY A 146 30.43 -29.26 9.84
C GLY A 146 30.92 -28.80 11.21
N LEU A 147 30.03 -28.20 11.98
CA LEU A 147 30.15 -28.18 13.41
C LEU A 147 29.37 -29.36 13.98
N PRO A 148 29.91 -30.08 14.98
CA PRO A 148 29.22 -31.21 15.57
C PRO A 148 27.93 -30.70 16.22
N ALA A 149 26.85 -31.47 16.04
CA ALA A 149 25.70 -31.37 16.89
C ALA A 149 26.17 -31.62 18.32
N ASP A 150 26.16 -30.57 19.14
CA ASP A 150 25.99 -30.57 20.60
C ASP A 150 26.17 -29.13 21.09
N GLU A 151 25.07 -28.41 21.34
CA GLU A 151 24.88 -27.60 22.55
C GLU A 151 23.50 -26.94 22.55
N ASP A 152 22.73 -27.36 23.56
CA ASP A 152 21.50 -26.78 24.06
C ASP A 152 21.85 -25.46 24.77
N ASP A 153 21.40 -24.31 24.25
CA ASP A 153 21.15 -23.16 25.09
C ASP A 153 20.09 -22.22 24.50
N SER A 154 19.21 -21.79 25.39
CA SER A 154 18.10 -20.88 25.16
C SER A 154 18.63 -19.48 24.88
N SER A 155 18.48 -18.97 23.65
CA SER A 155 18.50 -17.52 23.39
C SER A 155 17.77 -17.19 22.08
N PRO A 156 16.80 -16.25 22.09
CA PRO A 156 16.10 -15.83 20.88
C PRO A 156 16.99 -14.89 20.04
N PRO A 157 16.90 -14.92 18.70
CA PRO A 157 17.72 -14.05 17.86
C PRO A 157 17.24 -12.61 17.96
N HIS A 158 18.06 -11.76 18.58
CA HIS A 158 17.95 -10.31 18.50
C HIS A 158 18.60 -9.85 17.19
N VAL A 159 17.81 -9.60 16.15
CA VAL A 159 18.27 -8.89 14.94
C VAL A 159 17.21 -7.89 14.48
N GLY A 160 17.59 -6.61 14.52
CA GLY A 160 17.18 -5.65 13.49
C GLY A 160 15.89 -4.85 13.71
N GLN A 161 15.60 -4.42 14.93
CA GLN A 161 14.50 -3.48 15.20
C GLN A 161 14.97 -2.04 14.92
N GLN A 162 14.72 -1.50 13.71
CA GLN A 162 14.76 -0.05 13.45
C GLN A 162 14.01 0.33 12.16
N ARG A 163 12.73 -0.03 12.03
CA ARG A 163 11.88 0.36 10.89
C ARG A 163 11.03 1.59 11.19
N HIS A 164 11.65 2.77 11.22
CA HIS A 164 10.91 4.02 11.24
C HIS A 164 11.69 5.14 10.54
N ARG A 165 11.18 5.67 9.41
CA ARG A 165 11.46 7.08 9.03
C ARG A 165 10.65 7.76 7.91
N ILE A 166 9.76 7.12 7.16
CA ILE A 166 9.26 7.75 5.92
C ILE A 166 7.94 8.53 6.11
N LEU A 167 6.95 7.98 6.84
CA LEU A 167 5.63 8.64 6.92
C LEU A 167 5.60 9.94 7.74
N SER A 168 6.65 10.23 8.52
CA SER A 168 6.81 11.52 9.21
C SER A 168 7.28 12.66 8.29
N ARG A 169 7.65 12.40 7.02
CA ARG A 169 8.02 13.43 6.04
C ARG A 169 6.94 13.69 4.98
N ILE A 170 6.23 12.67 4.52
CA ILE A 170 5.08 12.87 3.61
C ILE A 170 3.97 13.69 4.30
N MET A 171 3.74 13.45 5.60
CA MET A 171 2.81 14.24 6.40
C MET A 171 3.24 15.71 6.60
N ARG A 172 4.50 16.08 6.35
CA ARG A 172 4.97 17.47 6.45
C ARG A 172 4.61 18.32 5.21
N VAL A 173 4.35 17.69 4.08
CA VAL A 173 3.95 18.36 2.83
C VAL A 173 2.44 18.56 2.77
N ILE A 174 1.66 17.69 3.43
CA ILE A 174 0.20 17.66 3.33
C ILE A 174 -0.49 18.43 4.47
N TRP A 175 0.13 18.59 5.64
CA TRP A 175 -0.49 19.24 6.81
C TRP A 175 -0.97 20.70 6.64
N PRO A 176 -0.44 21.55 5.73
CA PRO A 176 -0.96 22.92 5.58
C PRO A 176 -2.36 23.03 4.93
N TRP A 177 -2.95 21.94 4.41
CA TRP A 177 -4.24 21.98 3.71
C TRP A 177 -5.39 21.30 4.49
N SER A 178 -5.17 20.94 5.76
CA SER A 178 -6.12 20.13 6.53
C SER A 178 -6.61 20.76 7.86
N SER A 179 -6.57 22.08 8.02
CA SER A 179 -7.29 22.73 9.13
C SER A 179 -7.91 24.05 8.70
N ASP A 180 -9.25 24.08 8.81
CA ASP A 180 -10.15 25.22 8.95
C ASP A 180 -9.84 26.50 8.18
N ASP A 181 -10.40 26.59 6.96
CA ASP A 181 -11.00 27.81 6.42
C ASP A 181 -11.82 27.44 5.17
N ARG A 182 -12.82 26.57 5.36
CA ARG A 182 -13.84 26.37 4.33
C ARG A 182 -14.92 27.44 4.56
N PRO A 183 -15.16 28.40 3.64
CA PRO A 183 -16.25 29.34 3.82
C PRO A 183 -17.56 28.54 3.89
N GLU A 184 -18.30 28.75 4.97
CA GLU A 184 -19.65 28.19 5.18
C GLU A 184 -20.52 28.48 3.95
N PRO A 185 -21.25 27.48 3.41
CA PRO A 185 -22.19 27.73 2.34
C PRO A 185 -23.28 28.71 2.81
N PRO A 186 -23.74 29.65 1.96
CA PRO A 186 -24.74 30.62 2.36
C PRO A 186 -26.04 29.92 2.79
N PRO A 187 -26.80 30.51 3.73
CA PRO A 187 -28.03 29.91 4.23
C PRO A 187 -29.02 29.72 3.09
N VAL A 188 -29.58 28.51 2.98
CA VAL A 188 -30.71 28.25 2.09
C VAL A 188 -31.91 29.04 2.61
N GLU A 189 -32.26 30.12 1.93
CA GLU A 189 -33.52 30.84 2.14
C GLU A 189 -34.68 29.86 1.90
N ARG A 190 -35.39 29.56 2.99
CA ARG A 190 -36.69 28.90 2.92
C ARG A 190 -37.72 29.98 2.67
N ASP A 191 -38.10 30.17 1.43
CA ASP A 191 -39.34 30.87 1.12
C ASP A 191 -40.51 29.95 1.47
N VAL A 192 -41.04 30.16 2.68
CA VAL A 192 -42.40 29.76 3.04
C VAL A 192 -43.08 30.99 3.62
N GLU A 193 -44.04 31.54 2.88
CA GLU A 193 -45.38 31.90 3.38
C GLU A 193 -46.26 32.25 2.16
N LEU A 194 -47.22 31.39 1.80
CA LEU A 194 -48.60 31.33 2.28
C LEU A 194 -49.48 32.50 1.81
N GLY A 195 -50.40 32.16 0.90
CA GLY A 195 -51.52 33.01 0.51
C GLY A 195 -52.60 32.17 -0.17
N SER A 196 -53.44 31.53 0.66
CA SER A 196 -54.69 30.86 0.29
C SER A 196 -55.55 31.71 -0.65
N ILE A 197 -56.34 31.09 -1.55
CA ILE A 197 -57.78 31.35 -1.73
C ILE A 197 -58.42 30.33 -2.71
N ALA A 198 -59.40 29.62 -2.15
CA ALA A 198 -60.67 29.10 -2.69
C ALA A 198 -60.75 28.33 -4.03
N MET A 199 -61.16 27.07 -3.85
CA MET A 199 -62.14 26.31 -4.65
C MET A 199 -63.14 27.17 -5.44
N ASN A 200 -63.31 26.85 -6.73
CA ASN A 200 -64.63 26.69 -7.36
C ASN A 200 -64.50 26.01 -8.74
N SER A 201 -65.11 24.84 -8.87
CA SER A 201 -65.55 24.24 -10.13
C SER A 201 -66.69 25.09 -10.72
N PRO A 202 -66.92 25.09 -12.04
CA PRO A 202 -68.11 24.38 -12.47
C PRO A 202 -67.97 23.60 -13.79
N VAL A 203 -68.76 22.51 -13.81
CA VAL A 203 -69.33 21.81 -14.96
C VAL A 203 -70.29 22.73 -15.72
N GLU A 204 -70.24 22.74 -17.06
CA GLU A 204 -71.36 22.75 -18.04
C GLU A 204 -70.77 23.02 -19.46
N SER A 205 -70.83 22.08 -20.40
CA SER A 205 -71.89 21.86 -21.41
C SER A 205 -72.00 22.94 -22.48
N MET A 206 -71.48 22.65 -23.68
CA MET A 206 -72.13 22.81 -25.00
C MET A 206 -71.31 22.13 -26.10
#